data_AF-A0A815H429-F1
#
_entry.id   AF-A0A815H429-F1
#
_cell.length_a   1.000
_cell.length_b   1.000
_cell.length_c   1.000
_cell.angle_alpha   90.00
_cell.angle_beta   90.00
_cell.angle_gamma   90.00
#
_symmetry.space_group_name_H-M   'P 1'
#
loop_
_entity.id
_entity.type
_entity.pdbx_description
1 polymer ?
#
loop_
_entity_poly.entity_id
_entity_poly.type
_entity_poly.pdbx_seq_one_letter_code
_entity_poly.pdbx_strand_id
1 'polypeptide(L)'
;MISCVECSECKYMSNEMEPYFVWSVPINGHTSLLSALDAFCRPEYLAGENAYSCTYCSKYVQAVKRLSIVHVSLYIIFSFKRFRSGLHNTQKLTHFVTYPEILDISSYFSSDYQKVSGSNNENLRLKFRPYCVIVHLGSEVQNGHLFAYIRAADDKWYKANDWIITPVKLDEVLSTHNAYLLFYAATESISPAIKSPLETNLPSPLTNSLQRIGDSSQALYLSNNQHSLVRSLPTKHL
;
A
#
# COMPACT_ATOMS: atom_id res chain seq x y z
N MET A 1 -5.35 -4.97 6.25
CA MET A 1 -5.68 -4.15 7.42
C MET A 1 -7.07 -4.57 7.88
N ILE A 2 -7.42 -4.32 9.13
CA ILE A 2 -8.79 -4.47 9.61
C ILE A 2 -9.31 -3.10 10.03
N SER A 3 -10.45 -2.71 9.49
CA SER A 3 -11.25 -1.59 9.96
C SER A 3 -12.28 -2.15 10.94
N CYS A 4 -12.15 -1.80 12.22
CA CYS A 4 -13.04 -2.24 13.29
C CYS A 4 -13.85 -1.05 13.79
N VAL A 5 -15.17 -1.17 13.81
CA VAL A 5 -16.09 -0.20 14.43
C VAL A 5 -16.72 -0.83 15.66
N GLU A 6 -16.46 -0.26 16.83
CA GLU A 6 -17.02 -0.69 18.11
C GLU A 6 -18.19 0.21 18.50
N CYS A 7 -19.38 -0.38 18.65
CA CYS A 7 -20.56 0.30 19.14
C CYS A 7 -20.40 0.69 20.62
N SER A 8 -20.64 1.97 20.96
CA SER A 8 -20.50 2.43 22.34
C SER A 8 -21.53 1.82 23.31
N GLU A 9 -22.74 1.50 22.82
CA GLU A 9 -23.85 1.01 23.63
C GLU A 9 -23.80 -0.51 23.83
N CYS A 10 -23.83 -1.31 22.75
CA CYS A 10 -23.93 -2.76 22.82
C CYS A 10 -22.58 -3.49 22.70
N LYS A 11 -21.48 -2.77 22.48
CA LYS A 11 -20.12 -3.31 22.30
C LYS A 11 -19.93 -4.27 21.12
N TYR A 12 -20.93 -4.38 20.24
CA TYR A 12 -20.78 -5.12 18.99
C TYR A 12 -19.64 -4.51 18.14
N MET A 13 -18.79 -5.38 17.61
CA MET A 13 -17.69 -5.03 16.72
C MET A 13 -18.04 -5.39 15.28
N SER A 14 -18.05 -4.39 14.40
CA SER A 14 -18.16 -4.58 12.96
C SER A 14 -16.76 -4.51 12.36
N ASN A 15 -16.31 -5.63 11.79
CA ASN A 15 -14.98 -5.76 11.20
C ASN A 15 -15.08 -5.84 9.68
N GLU A 16 -14.27 -5.05 9.00
CA GLU A 16 -14.10 -5.08 7.56
C GLU A 16 -12.61 -5.26 7.21
N MET A 17 -12.32 -6.22 6.34
CA MET A 17 -10.96 -6.47 5.87
C MET A 17 -10.64 -5.54 4.71
N GLU A 18 -9.64 -4.69 4.90
CA GLU A 18 -9.10 -3.84 3.84
C GLU A 18 -7.84 -4.48 3.22
N PRO A 19 -7.55 -4.23 1.92
CA PRO A 19 -6.32 -4.68 1.28
C PRO A 19 -5.10 -4.38 2.16
N TYR A 20 -4.38 -5.43 2.57
CA TYR A 20 -3.39 -5.30 3.63
C TYR A 20 -2.04 -4.79 3.13
N PHE A 21 -1.77 -4.86 1.83
CA PHE A 21 -0.50 -4.45 1.23
C PHE A 21 -0.56 -3.09 0.51
N VAL A 22 -1.73 -2.44 0.36
CA VAL A 22 -1.83 -1.08 -0.18
C VAL A 22 -2.61 -0.20 0.79
N TRP A 23 -1.97 0.85 1.32
CA TRP A 23 -2.61 1.79 2.24
C TRP A 23 -2.73 3.16 1.57
N SER A 24 -3.97 3.60 1.36
CA SER A 24 -4.27 4.92 0.82
C SER A 24 -4.26 5.97 1.93
N VAL A 25 -3.07 6.47 2.25
CA VAL A 25 -2.80 7.34 3.41
C VAL A 25 -3.19 8.80 3.11
N PRO A 26 -4.10 9.40 3.91
CA PRO A 26 -4.33 10.84 3.90
C PRO A 26 -3.10 11.59 4.42
N ILE A 27 -2.60 12.55 3.65
CA ILE A 27 -1.40 13.34 4.01
C ILE A 27 -1.70 14.83 4.26
N ASN A 28 -2.96 15.24 4.17
CA ASN A 28 -3.35 16.63 4.36
C ASN A 28 -3.03 17.08 5.80
N GLY A 29 -2.20 18.10 5.95
CA GLY A 29 -1.75 18.57 7.28
C GLY A 29 -0.61 17.76 7.90
N HIS A 30 -0.04 16.79 7.18
CA HIS A 30 1.08 15.97 7.65
C HIS A 30 2.32 16.17 6.79
N THR A 31 3.48 16.35 7.43
CA THR A 31 4.78 16.57 6.77
C THR A 31 5.69 15.34 6.78
N SER A 32 5.25 14.23 7.37
CA SER A 32 5.95 12.95 7.37
C SER A 32 4.98 11.77 7.21
N LEU A 33 5.48 10.68 6.60
CA LEU A 33 4.75 9.42 6.50
C LEU A 33 4.33 8.90 7.88
N LEU A 34 5.22 8.97 8.87
CA LEU A 34 4.93 8.53 10.24
C LEU A 34 3.77 9.32 10.85
N SER A 35 3.79 10.65 10.77
CA SER A 35 2.70 11.47 11.28
C SER A 35 1.37 11.19 10.57
N ALA A 36 1.42 10.94 9.26
CA ALA A 36 0.24 10.58 8.48
C ALA A 36 -0.30 9.19 8.86
N LEU A 37 0.58 8.21 9.10
CA LEU A 37 0.21 6.86 9.55
C LEU A 37 -0.36 6.87 10.97
N ASP A 38 0.21 7.68 11.87
CA ASP A 38 -0.33 7.87 13.22
C ASP A 38 -1.77 8.38 13.14
N ALA A 39 -2.03 9.40 12.31
CA ALA A 39 -3.37 9.92 12.11
C ALA A 39 -4.31 8.92 11.40
N PHE A 40 -3.79 8.13 10.46
CA PHE A 40 -4.52 7.12 9.69
C PHE A 40 -4.98 5.94 10.55
N CYS A 41 -4.16 5.52 11.53
CA CYS A 41 -4.47 4.41 12.44
C CYS A 41 -5.10 4.87 13.78
N ARG A 42 -5.15 6.18 14.03
CA ARG A 42 -5.74 6.74 15.25
C ARG A 42 -7.25 6.41 15.33
N PRO A 43 -7.77 6.10 16.54
CA PRO A 43 -9.20 5.93 16.74
C PRO A 43 -10.00 7.17 16.31
N GLU A 44 -11.00 6.97 15.47
CA GLU A 44 -11.96 7.96 15.02
C GLU A 44 -13.25 7.81 15.83
N TYR A 45 -13.71 8.89 16.45
CA TYR A 45 -14.97 8.92 17.20
C TYR A 45 -16.12 9.31 16.26
N LEU A 46 -17.05 8.38 16.07
CA LEU A 46 -18.25 8.55 15.26
C LEU A 46 -19.39 9.03 16.15
N ALA A 47 -19.87 10.26 15.92
CA ALA A 47 -20.92 10.89 16.71
C ALA A 47 -21.66 11.98 15.91
N GLY A 48 -22.81 12.44 16.42
CA GLY A 48 -23.60 13.50 15.78
C GLY A 48 -24.06 13.10 14.38
N GLU A 49 -23.80 13.94 13.39
CA GLU A 49 -24.12 13.67 11.97
C GLU A 49 -23.32 12.50 11.39
N ASN A 50 -22.15 12.18 11.97
CA ASN A 50 -21.30 11.06 11.59
C ASN A 50 -21.51 9.83 12.51
N ALA A 51 -22.65 9.73 13.20
CA ALA A 51 -22.94 8.59 14.07
C ALA A 51 -23.01 7.27 13.28
N TYR A 52 -22.65 6.17 13.94
CA TYR A 52 -22.64 4.84 13.34
C TYR A 52 -24.03 4.22 13.39
N SER A 53 -24.52 3.69 12.27
CA SER A 53 -25.76 2.89 12.23
C SER A 53 -25.48 1.47 12.70
N CYS A 54 -25.81 1.18 13.97
CA CYS A 54 -25.58 -0.14 14.55
C CYS A 54 -26.74 -1.08 14.22
N THR A 55 -26.45 -2.20 13.56
CA THR A 55 -27.44 -3.22 13.17
C THR A 55 -28.07 -3.95 14.36
N TYR A 56 -27.35 -4.06 15.48
CA TYR A 56 -27.86 -4.71 16.70
C TYR A 56 -28.72 -3.78 17.56
N CYS A 57 -28.38 -2.49 17.61
CA CYS A 57 -29.20 -1.49 18.30
C CYS A 57 -30.36 -0.98 17.44
N SER A 58 -30.31 -1.21 16.13
CA SER A 58 -31.27 -0.70 15.13
C SER A 58 -31.42 0.83 15.16
N LYS A 59 -30.33 1.55 15.46
CA LYS A 59 -30.30 3.02 15.51
C LYS A 59 -28.89 3.57 15.30
N TYR A 60 -28.82 4.88 15.07
CA TYR A 60 -27.57 5.63 15.08
C TYR A 60 -27.05 5.80 16.51
N VAL A 61 -25.80 5.42 16.73
CA VAL A 61 -25.12 5.44 18.03
C VAL A 61 -23.75 6.05 17.91
N GLN A 62 -23.19 6.47 19.03
CA GLN A 62 -21.77 6.77 19.10
C GLN A 62 -20.96 5.48 18.91
N ALA A 63 -19.84 5.57 18.22
CA ALA A 63 -18.94 4.43 18.01
C ALA A 63 -17.49 4.88 17.89
N VAL A 64 -16.57 3.93 18.02
CA VAL A 64 -15.14 4.16 17.77
C VAL A 64 -14.72 3.31 16.59
N LYS A 65 -14.21 3.94 15.54
CA LYS A 65 -13.60 3.27 14.39
C LYS A 65 -12.09 3.25 14.57
N ARG A 66 -11.45 2.11 14.31
CA ARG A 66 -9.99 1.97 14.35
C ARG A 66 -9.52 1.14 13.16
N LEU A 67 -8.43 1.56 12.55
CA LEU A 67 -7.70 0.76 11.57
C LEU A 67 -6.48 0.14 12.25
N SER A 68 -6.27 -1.17 12.06
CA SER A 68 -5.10 -1.86 12.61
C SER A 68 -4.60 -2.98 11.72
N ILE A 69 -3.33 -3.35 11.88
CA ILE A 69 -2.71 -4.46 11.15
C ILE A 69 -2.98 -5.76 11.92
N VAL A 70 -3.65 -6.71 11.25
CA VAL A 70 -3.90 -8.08 11.76
C VAL A 70 -3.09 -9.14 11.01
N HIS A 71 -2.58 -8.80 9.83
CA HIS A 71 -1.73 -9.63 8.99
C HIS A 71 -0.62 -8.77 8.41
N VAL A 72 0.61 -9.27 8.48
CA VAL A 72 1.78 -8.56 7.96
C VAL A 72 2.19 -9.12 6.61
N SER A 73 2.41 -8.22 5.66
CA SER A 73 2.95 -8.53 4.34
C SER A 73 4.46 -8.28 4.31
N LEU A 74 5.18 -9.02 3.47
CA LEU A 74 6.57 -8.68 3.13
C LEU A 74 6.68 -7.37 2.33
N TYR A 75 5.59 -6.94 1.70
CA TYR A 75 5.53 -5.75 0.85
C TYR A 75 4.37 -4.84 1.25
N ILE A 76 4.64 -3.55 1.31
CA ILE A 76 3.64 -2.52 1.62
C ILE A 76 3.79 -1.38 0.63
N ILE A 77 2.66 -0.93 0.08
CA ILE A 77 2.56 0.19 -0.82
C ILE A 77 1.79 1.29 -0.09
N PHE A 78 2.44 2.43 0.14
CA PHE A 78 1.76 3.63 0.63
C PHE A 78 1.38 4.48 -0.57
N SER A 79 0.07 4.67 -0.77
CA SER A 79 -0.46 5.60 -1.75
C SER A 79 -0.86 6.89 -1.06
N PHE A 80 -0.16 7.98 -1.36
CA PHE A 80 -0.52 9.28 -0.80
C PHE A 80 -1.77 9.82 -1.48
N LYS A 81 -2.81 10.12 -0.69
CA LYS A 81 -4.00 10.84 -1.15
C LYS A 81 -3.67 12.31 -1.40
N ARG A 82 -2.90 12.57 -2.46
CA ARG A 82 -2.48 13.92 -2.85
C ARG A 82 -3.59 14.72 -3.51
N PHE A 83 -4.56 14.07 -4.13
CA PHE A 83 -5.64 14.77 -4.83
C PHE A 83 -6.86 14.90 -3.93
N ARG A 84 -7.32 16.14 -3.76
CA ARG A 84 -8.54 16.47 -3.02
C ARG A 84 -9.57 16.96 -4.03
N SER A 85 -10.73 16.31 -4.05
CA SER A 85 -11.87 16.78 -4.82
C SER A 85 -12.61 17.85 -4.00
N GLY A 86 -12.70 19.07 -4.55
CA GLY A 86 -13.56 20.13 -4.08
C GLY A 86 -14.84 20.23 -4.91
N LEU A 87 -15.71 21.18 -4.59
CA LEU A 87 -17.03 21.31 -5.22
C LEU A 87 -16.96 21.58 -6.74
N HIS A 88 -15.90 22.26 -7.20
CA HIS A 88 -15.73 22.65 -8.60
C HIS A 88 -14.34 22.36 -9.18
N ASN A 89 -13.38 21.89 -8.37
CA ASN A 89 -12.01 21.65 -8.81
C ASN A 89 -11.36 20.50 -8.04
N THR A 90 -10.38 19.86 -8.66
CA THR A 90 -9.47 18.96 -7.96
C THR A 90 -8.16 19.69 -7.68
N GLN A 91 -7.70 19.63 -6.44
CA GLN A 91 -6.43 20.23 -6.03
C GLN A 91 -5.43 19.15 -5.65
N LYS A 92 -4.20 19.27 -6.16
CA LYS A 92 -3.07 18.44 -5.73
C LYS A 92 -2.36 19.07 -4.53
N LEU A 93 -2.15 18.27 -3.49
CA LEU A 93 -1.28 18.56 -2.37
C LEU A 93 0.18 18.40 -2.81
N THR A 94 0.88 19.52 -2.93
CA THR A 94 2.27 19.62 -3.39
C THR A 94 3.27 19.75 -2.25
N HIS A 95 2.79 19.79 -0.99
CA HIS A 95 3.68 19.87 0.16
C HIS A 95 4.57 18.63 0.27
N PHE A 96 5.77 18.85 0.79
CA PHE A 96 6.74 17.79 1.02
C PHE A 96 6.28 16.89 2.17
N VAL A 97 6.37 15.59 1.95
CA VAL A 97 6.13 14.55 2.97
C VAL A 97 7.39 13.70 3.04
N THR A 98 8.07 13.77 4.18
CA THR A 98 9.25 12.94 4.42
C THR A 98 8.86 11.49 4.64
N TYR A 99 9.74 10.57 4.24
CA TYR A 99 9.59 9.14 4.50
C TYR A 99 10.97 8.54 4.82
N PRO A 100 11.08 7.64 5.81
CA PRO A 100 12.37 7.16 6.28
C PRO A 100 12.92 6.05 5.38
N GLU A 101 14.24 5.86 5.35
CA GLU A 101 14.81 4.65 4.74
C GLU A 101 14.40 3.39 5.52
N ILE A 102 14.30 3.48 6.85
CA ILE A 102 13.90 2.37 7.72
C ILE A 102 12.58 2.74 8.37
N LEU A 103 11.53 2.00 8.01
CA LEU A 103 10.18 2.19 8.53
C LEU A 103 9.83 1.04 9.48
N ASP A 104 9.47 1.37 10.72
CA ASP A 104 8.89 0.44 11.69
C ASP A 104 7.38 0.69 11.76
N ILE A 105 6.58 -0.36 11.55
CA ILE A 105 5.11 -0.29 11.56
C ILE A 105 4.49 -0.98 12.77
N SER A 106 5.31 -1.45 13.72
CA SER A 106 4.87 -2.29 14.84
C SER A 106 3.78 -1.63 15.69
N SER A 107 3.84 -0.30 15.81
CA SER A 107 2.87 0.52 16.55
C SER A 107 1.44 0.43 16.00
N TYR A 108 1.25 -0.06 14.76
CA TYR A 108 -0.05 -0.15 14.11
C TYR A 108 -0.65 -1.57 14.15
N PHE A 109 0.03 -2.54 14.78
CA PHE A 109 -0.52 -3.88 14.99
C PHE A 109 -1.73 -3.87 15.93
N SER A 110 -2.70 -4.74 15.67
CA SER A 110 -3.83 -4.93 16.57
C SER A 110 -3.37 -5.42 17.94
N SER A 111 -4.15 -5.13 18.98
CA SER A 111 -3.84 -5.59 20.34
C SER A 111 -3.72 -7.11 20.44
N ASP A 112 -4.52 -7.84 19.66
CA ASP A 112 -4.50 -9.30 19.68
C ASP A 112 -3.25 -9.84 18.99
N TYR A 113 -2.82 -9.20 17.90
CA TYR A 113 -1.55 -9.51 17.24
C TYR A 113 -0.37 -9.30 18.20
N GLN A 114 -0.35 -8.16 18.92
CA GLN A 114 0.70 -7.88 19.91
C GLN A 114 0.72 -8.89 21.09
N LYS A 115 -0.45 -9.35 21.55
CA LYS A 115 -0.55 -10.35 22.63
C LYS A 115 -0.07 -11.73 22.20
N VAL A 116 -0.49 -12.19 21.01
CA VAL A 116 -0.12 -13.50 20.47
C VAL A 116 1.37 -13.57 20.15
N SER A 117 1.94 -12.46 19.68
CA SER A 117 3.36 -12.39 19.36
C SER A 117 4.26 -12.22 20.59
N GLY A 118 3.74 -11.89 21.77
CA GLY A 118 4.50 -11.75 23.02
C GLY A 118 5.30 -10.45 23.11
N SER A 119 5.23 -9.78 24.27
CA SER A 119 5.79 -8.44 24.53
C SER A 119 7.32 -8.29 24.32
N ASN A 120 8.07 -9.39 24.22
CA ASN A 120 9.54 -9.40 24.12
C ASN A 120 10.06 -9.98 22.79
N ASN A 121 9.18 -10.15 21.79
CA ASN A 121 9.58 -10.80 20.55
C ASN A 121 10.21 -9.77 19.60
N GLU A 122 11.53 -9.82 19.41
CA GLU A 122 12.26 -9.10 18.34
C GLU A 122 11.58 -9.30 16.97
N ASN A 123 10.88 -10.42 16.78
CA ASN A 123 10.04 -10.76 15.62
C ASN A 123 8.90 -9.75 15.32
N LEU A 124 8.50 -8.91 16.27
CA LEU A 124 7.49 -7.86 16.03
C LEU A 124 8.10 -6.62 15.37
N ARG A 125 9.41 -6.39 15.45
CA ARG A 125 10.08 -5.22 14.86
C ARG A 125 10.32 -5.41 13.37
N LEU A 126 9.25 -5.66 12.63
CA LEU A 126 9.30 -5.75 11.18
C LEU A 126 9.60 -4.37 10.61
N LYS A 127 10.87 -4.18 10.29
CA LYS A 127 11.38 -3.02 9.61
C LYS A 127 11.23 -3.19 8.11
N PHE A 128 10.95 -2.08 7.44
CA PHE A 128 10.78 -2.03 6.01
C PHE A 128 11.74 -1.00 5.40
N ARG A 129 12.19 -1.27 4.17
CA ARG A 129 12.98 -0.34 3.36
C ARG A 129 12.28 0.02 2.08
N PRO A 130 12.33 1.30 1.64
CA PRO A 130 11.82 1.66 0.34
C PRO A 130 12.70 1.00 -0.73
N TYR A 131 12.07 0.44 -1.74
CA TYR A 131 12.74 -0.09 -2.93
C TYR A 131 12.23 0.55 -4.22
N CYS A 132 11.08 1.23 -4.17
CA CYS A 132 10.60 2.03 -5.29
C CYS A 132 9.81 3.25 -4.78
N VAL A 133 10.00 4.39 -5.43
CA VAL A 133 9.21 5.61 -5.22
C VAL A 133 8.70 6.07 -6.58
N ILE A 134 7.39 6.11 -6.74
CA ILE A 134 6.75 6.69 -7.93
C ILE A 134 6.49 8.15 -7.66
N VAL A 135 6.94 9.00 -8.58
CA VAL A 135 6.81 10.45 -8.50
C VAL A 135 5.84 10.91 -9.56
N HIS A 136 4.85 11.72 -9.16
CA HIS A 136 3.91 12.33 -10.08
C HIS A 136 4.17 13.84 -10.16
N LEU A 137 4.67 14.35 -11.27
CA LEU A 137 4.78 15.79 -11.54
C LEU A 137 3.52 16.29 -12.25
N GLY A 138 3.20 17.57 -12.08
CA GLY A 138 1.95 18.15 -12.59
C GLY A 138 0.87 18.25 -11.51
N SER A 139 -0.15 19.08 -11.78
CA SER A 139 -1.20 19.47 -10.83
C SER A 139 -2.52 18.72 -11.04
N GLU A 140 -2.69 18.08 -12.19
CA GLU A 140 -3.90 17.37 -12.58
C GLU A 140 -3.80 15.88 -12.22
N VAL A 141 -4.95 15.20 -12.08
CA VAL A 141 -5.01 13.77 -11.74
C VAL A 141 -4.64 12.89 -12.92
N GLN A 142 -5.17 13.26 -14.09
CA GLN A 142 -5.10 12.48 -15.34
C GLN A 142 -3.93 12.92 -16.23
N ASN A 143 -3.24 14.00 -15.84
CA ASN A 143 -2.24 14.65 -16.66
C ASN A 143 -1.06 15.06 -15.77
N GLY A 144 0.13 14.68 -16.21
CA GLY A 144 1.32 14.78 -15.42
C GLY A 144 2.43 13.91 -15.98
N HIS A 145 3.59 14.02 -15.35
CA HIS A 145 4.75 13.22 -15.70
C HIS A 145 5.06 12.24 -14.58
N LEU A 146 5.02 10.95 -14.88
CA LEU A 146 5.32 9.88 -13.93
C LEU A 146 6.73 9.36 -14.18
N PHE A 147 7.53 9.28 -13.12
CA PHE A 147 8.81 8.58 -13.16
C PHE A 147 9.04 7.83 -11.85
N ALA A 148 10.05 6.95 -11.84
CA ALA A 148 10.34 6.12 -10.68
C ALA A 148 11.79 6.30 -10.18
N TYR A 149 11.96 6.32 -8.87
CA TYR A 149 13.22 5.94 -8.25
C TYR A 149 13.16 4.46 -7.88
N ILE A 150 14.16 3.67 -8.27
CA ILE A 150 14.19 2.22 -8.08
C ILE A 150 15.50 1.84 -7.41
N ARG A 151 15.42 1.04 -6.35
CA ARG A 151 16.56 0.37 -5.73
C ARG A 151 16.77 -0.96 -6.44
N ALA A 152 17.93 -1.12 -7.08
CA ALA A 152 18.26 -2.35 -7.79
C ALA A 152 18.84 -3.41 -6.84
N ALA A 153 19.08 -4.61 -7.37
CA ALA A 153 19.65 -5.73 -6.62
C ALA A 153 21.08 -5.47 -6.09
N ASP A 154 21.80 -4.51 -6.66
CA ASP A 154 23.12 -4.06 -6.20
C ASP A 154 23.05 -3.05 -5.05
N ASP A 155 21.87 -2.87 -4.47
CA ASP A 155 21.54 -1.94 -3.38
C ASP A 155 21.72 -0.46 -3.74
N LYS A 156 21.90 -0.13 -5.03
CA LYS A 156 22.00 1.24 -5.53
C LYS A 156 20.67 1.76 -6.05
N TRP A 157 20.55 3.09 -6.06
CA TRP A 157 19.36 3.78 -6.54
C TRP A 157 19.54 4.32 -7.96
N TYR A 158 18.48 4.20 -8.74
CA TYR A 158 18.39 4.69 -10.10
C TYR A 158 17.11 5.49 -10.27
N LYS A 159 17.18 6.61 -10.99
CA LYS A 159 16.03 7.35 -11.50
C LYS A 159 15.71 6.84 -12.89
N ALA A 160 14.60 6.13 -13.02
CA ALA A 160 14.03 5.69 -14.28
C ALA A 160 12.98 6.71 -14.74
N ASN A 161 13.37 7.52 -15.71
CA ASN A 161 12.57 8.57 -16.31
C ASN A 161 12.35 8.26 -17.79
N ASP A 162 11.23 7.59 -18.08
CA ASP A 162 10.94 7.00 -19.39
C ASP A 162 12.09 6.06 -19.85
N TRP A 163 12.73 6.35 -20.98
CA TRP A 163 13.86 5.59 -21.51
C TRP A 163 15.21 5.96 -20.87
N ILE A 164 15.25 6.98 -20.00
CA ILE A 164 16.48 7.47 -19.38
C ILE A 164 16.61 6.89 -17.97
N ILE A 165 17.63 6.06 -17.75
CA ILE A 165 17.94 5.50 -16.43
C ILE A 165 19.27 6.10 -15.97
N THR A 166 19.27 6.74 -14.80
CA THR A 166 20.46 7.41 -14.25
C THR A 166 20.68 7.00 -12.79
N PRO A 167 21.94 6.78 -12.35
CA PRO A 167 22.22 6.50 -10.95
C PRO A 167 21.97 7.75 -10.09
N VAL A 168 21.42 7.57 -8.89
CA VAL A 168 21.15 8.64 -7.93
C VAL A 168 21.52 8.22 -6.51
N LYS A 169 21.67 9.20 -5.61
CA LYS A 169 21.92 8.94 -4.19
C LYS A 169 20.61 8.76 -3.42
N LEU A 170 20.64 7.99 -2.33
CA LEU A 170 19.50 7.80 -1.44
C LEU A 170 18.92 9.14 -0.95
N ASP A 171 19.76 10.11 -0.61
CA ASP A 171 19.32 11.43 -0.14
C ASP A 171 18.43 12.17 -1.16
N GLU A 172 18.71 12.02 -2.45
CA GLU A 172 17.86 12.58 -3.52
C GLU A 172 16.49 11.89 -3.52
N VAL A 173 16.49 10.56 -3.36
CA VAL A 173 15.25 9.78 -3.28
C VAL A 173 14.43 10.22 -2.08
N LEU A 174 15.02 10.31 -0.88
CA LEU A 174 14.29 10.64 0.35
C LEU A 174 13.83 12.12 0.43
N SER A 175 14.45 13.02 -0.34
CA SER A 175 14.10 14.45 -0.41
C SER A 175 13.10 14.80 -1.52
N THR A 176 12.53 13.80 -2.19
CA THR A 176 11.62 14.00 -3.32
C THR A 176 10.24 14.52 -2.88
N HIS A 177 9.87 15.72 -3.37
CA HIS A 177 8.64 16.41 -2.96
C HIS A 177 7.34 15.77 -3.48
N ASN A 178 7.39 15.25 -4.71
CA ASN A 178 6.22 14.79 -5.46
C ASN A 178 6.04 13.25 -5.39
N ALA A 179 6.64 12.60 -4.39
CA ALA A 179 6.44 11.18 -4.15
C ALA A 179 4.94 10.87 -4.02
N TYR A 180 4.43 9.97 -4.84
CA TYR A 180 3.01 9.64 -4.96
C TYR A 180 2.72 8.25 -4.43
N LEU A 181 3.52 7.26 -4.82
CA LEU A 181 3.50 5.91 -4.27
C LEU A 181 4.86 5.58 -3.66
N LEU A 182 4.87 4.97 -2.49
CA LEU A 182 6.06 4.44 -1.85
C LEU A 182 5.93 2.93 -1.72
N PHE A 183 6.89 2.19 -2.25
CA PHE A 183 6.95 0.74 -2.17
C PHE A 183 8.03 0.33 -1.19
N TYR A 184 7.62 -0.38 -0.14
CA TYR A 184 8.45 -0.84 0.95
C TYR A 184 8.48 -2.36 1.00
N ALA A 185 9.65 -2.93 1.27
CA ALA A 185 9.85 -4.35 1.49
C ALA A 185 10.44 -4.60 2.87
N ALA A 186 10.02 -5.67 3.53
CA ALA A 186 10.55 -6.07 4.84
C ALA A 186 12.06 -6.35 4.73
N THR A 187 12.83 -5.91 5.73
CA THR A 187 14.30 -6.08 5.77
C THR A 187 14.74 -7.45 6.27
N GLU A 188 13.83 -8.16 6.94
CA GLU A 188 14.07 -9.48 7.50
C GLU A 188 13.02 -10.47 6.98
N SER A 189 13.42 -11.74 6.86
CA SER A 189 12.46 -12.82 6.62
C SER A 189 11.52 -12.94 7.81
N ILE A 190 10.23 -12.67 7.58
CA ILE A 190 9.17 -12.95 8.55
C ILE A 190 9.35 -14.38 9.08
N SER A 191 9.54 -14.55 10.38
CA SER A 191 9.73 -15.88 10.95
C SER A 191 8.53 -16.78 10.62
N PRO A 192 8.72 -18.10 10.40
CA PRO A 192 7.65 -19.01 9.95
C PRO A 192 6.42 -19.03 10.87
N ALA A 193 6.57 -18.61 12.13
CA ALA A 193 5.50 -18.50 13.12
C ALA A 193 4.47 -17.39 12.82
N ILE A 194 4.76 -16.47 11.88
CA ILE A 194 3.88 -15.36 11.50
C ILE A 194 3.14 -15.64 10.17
N LYS A 195 3.42 -16.77 9.51
CA LYS A 195 2.68 -17.17 8.31
C LYS A 195 1.20 -17.31 8.63
N SER A 196 0.37 -16.60 7.88
CA SER A 196 -1.08 -16.64 8.01
C SER A 196 -1.61 -18.08 7.96
N PRO A 197 -2.77 -18.40 8.58
CA PRO A 197 -3.46 -19.68 8.39
C PRO A 197 -3.89 -19.97 6.94
N LEU A 198 -3.67 -19.05 5.99
CA LEU A 198 -4.09 -19.16 4.60
C LEU A 198 -3.06 -19.86 3.70
N GLU A 199 -1.84 -20.14 4.16
CA GLU A 199 -0.85 -20.90 3.36
C GLU A 199 -1.11 -22.42 3.31
N THR A 200 -2.07 -22.96 4.09
CA THR A 200 -2.31 -24.41 4.15
C THR A 200 -3.30 -24.96 3.13
N ASN A 201 -3.89 -24.13 2.25
CA ASN A 201 -4.89 -24.60 1.28
C ASN A 201 -4.78 -23.95 -0.11
N LEU A 202 -3.57 -23.87 -0.69
CA LEU A 202 -3.44 -23.72 -2.13
C LEU A 202 -3.23 -25.11 -2.76
N PRO A 203 -4.12 -25.59 -3.65
CA PRO A 203 -3.89 -26.85 -4.34
C PRO A 203 -2.60 -26.76 -5.15
N SER A 204 -1.76 -27.79 -5.01
CA SER A 204 -0.49 -28.00 -5.68
C SER A 204 -0.70 -28.30 -7.18
N PRO A 205 -0.70 -27.28 -8.05
CA PRO A 205 0.17 -27.39 -9.23
C PRO A 205 0.91 -26.09 -9.63
N LEU A 206 0.74 -24.96 -8.93
CA LEU A 206 1.34 -23.69 -9.37
C LEU A 206 2.82 -23.48 -8.97
N THR A 207 3.42 -24.41 -8.22
CA THR A 207 4.82 -24.32 -7.79
C THR A 207 5.84 -24.68 -8.88
N ASN A 208 5.43 -25.31 -9.99
CA ASN A 208 6.37 -25.81 -11.01
C ASN A 208 6.69 -24.81 -12.13
N SER A 209 6.08 -23.63 -12.15
CA SER A 209 6.26 -22.65 -13.24
C SER A 209 7.27 -21.54 -12.93
N LEU A 210 7.69 -21.38 -11.67
CA LEU A 210 8.66 -20.35 -11.25
C LEU A 210 10.09 -20.86 -11.07
N GLN A 211 10.32 -22.18 -11.11
CA GLN A 211 11.68 -22.76 -11.11
C GLN A 211 12.30 -22.91 -12.50
N ARG A 212 11.60 -22.53 -13.58
CA ARG A 212 12.07 -22.71 -14.97
C ARG A 212 12.42 -21.43 -15.73
N ILE A 213 12.54 -20.29 -15.04
CA ILE A 213 13.01 -19.01 -15.63
C ILE A 213 14.37 -18.61 -15.02
N GLY A 214 15.07 -19.57 -14.41
CA GLY A 214 16.36 -19.36 -13.73
C GLY A 214 17.56 -19.94 -14.47
N ASP A 215 17.44 -20.35 -15.73
CA ASP A 215 18.56 -20.86 -16.53
C ASP A 215 18.29 -20.66 -18.02
N SER A 216 18.88 -19.62 -18.60
CA SER A 216 19.54 -19.62 -19.92
C SER A 216 19.69 -18.20 -20.43
N SER A 217 20.94 -17.74 -20.44
CA SER A 217 21.41 -16.64 -21.26
C SER A 217 21.32 -17.03 -22.75
N GLN A 218 21.09 -16.02 -23.61
CA GLN A 218 21.09 -16.06 -25.09
C GLN A 218 19.83 -16.59 -25.80
N ALA A 219 19.58 -15.98 -26.98
CA ALA A 219 18.51 -16.23 -27.98
C ALA A 219 17.20 -15.41 -27.72
N LEU A 220 16.67 -14.57 -28.61
CA LEU A 220 16.82 -14.38 -30.06
C LEU A 220 16.35 -12.97 -30.46
N TYR A 221 17.12 -12.38 -31.37
CA TYR A 221 16.71 -11.35 -32.33
C TYR A 221 15.75 -11.96 -33.40
N LEU A 222 15.00 -11.08 -34.09
CA LEU A 222 14.19 -11.29 -35.33
C LEU A 222 12.78 -11.91 -35.08
N SER A 223 11.68 -11.51 -35.72
CA SER A 223 11.40 -10.64 -36.88
C SER A 223 9.90 -10.32 -36.97
N ASN A 224 9.59 -9.17 -37.58
CA ASN A 224 8.28 -8.79 -38.13
C ASN A 224 7.72 -9.84 -39.13
N ASN A 225 6.40 -10.11 -39.10
CA ASN A 225 5.41 -9.77 -40.15
C ASN A 225 4.09 -10.58 -40.00
N GLN A 226 2.97 -9.86 -40.15
CA GLN A 226 1.69 -10.14 -40.85
C GLN A 226 1.09 -11.57 -40.83
N HIS A 227 -0.22 -11.84 -40.68
CA HIS A 227 -1.37 -11.24 -41.37
C HIS A 227 -2.69 -11.80 -40.77
N SER A 228 -3.73 -10.97 -40.70
CA SER A 228 -5.19 -11.25 -40.78
C SER A 228 -5.86 -12.40 -40.00
N LEU A 229 -6.92 -12.06 -39.25
CA LEU A 229 -8.27 -12.61 -39.50
C LEU A 229 -9.35 -11.69 -38.88
N VAL A 230 -10.13 -11.11 -39.79
CA VAL A 230 -11.38 -10.38 -39.57
C VAL A 230 -12.47 -11.36 -39.11
N ARG A 231 -13.27 -10.99 -38.11
CA ARG A 231 -14.70 -11.34 -38.07
C ARG A 231 -15.47 -10.39 -37.14
N SER A 232 -16.59 -9.95 -37.67
CA SER A 232 -17.43 -8.83 -37.26
C SER A 232 -18.76 -9.31 -36.65
N LEU A 233 -19.40 -8.40 -35.91
CA LEU A 233 -20.85 -8.23 -35.61
C LEU A 233 -21.46 -9.02 -34.42
N PRO A 234 -22.61 -8.58 -33.85
CA PRO A 234 -23.37 -7.33 -34.05
C PRO A 234 -23.80 -6.57 -32.78
N THR A 235 -24.08 -5.29 -32.99
CA THR A 235 -24.93 -4.39 -32.20
C THR A 235 -26.38 -4.86 -32.12
N LYS A 236 -27.03 -4.67 -30.96
CA LYS A 236 -28.48 -4.47 -30.86
C LYS A 236 -28.79 -3.36 -29.86
N HIS A 237 -29.44 -2.33 -30.39
CA HIS A 237 -30.18 -1.31 -29.65
C HIS A 237 -31.44 -1.91 -29.02
N LEU A 238 -31.73 -1.51 -27.79
CA LEU A 238 -32.94 -0.79 -27.37
C LEU A 238 -32.65 -0.11 -26.03
#